data_AF-A0AAU7CJY2-F1
#
_entry.id   AF-A0AAU7CJY2-F1
#
_cell.length_a   1.000
_cell.length_b   1.000
_cell.length_c   1.000
_cell.angle_alpha   90.00
_cell.angle_beta   90.00
_cell.angle_gamma   90.00
#
_symmetry.space_group_name_H-M   'P 1'
#
loop_
_entity.id
_entity.type
_entity.pdbx_description
1 polymer ?
#
loop_
_entity_poly.entity_id
_entity_poly.type
_entity_poly.pdbx_seq_one_letter_code
_entity_poly.pdbx_strand_id
1 'polypeptide(L)'
;MGYYEKARRDNPIQLELTTSRFKNIHFNLPIGGLRQRLTKHHLSGSRRKALESAITYLENNRRHMAYDQHLKAGYPIGSGVAEGACRHLVKDRMEQTGMRWTVRGAQAMLHLRATYLNDQWAEFVEHRIRREQNRLYEQTAA
;
A
#
# COMPACT_ATOMS: atom_id res chain seq x y z
N MET A 1 -10.81 8.23 -15.23
CA MET A 1 -9.86 7.26 -15.79
C MET A 1 -9.11 6.60 -14.64
N GLY A 2 -9.70 5.55 -14.07
CA GLY A 2 -9.17 4.89 -12.87
C GLY A 2 -7.87 4.14 -13.16
N TYR A 3 -7.02 3.96 -12.15
CA TYR A 3 -5.74 3.23 -12.24
C TYR A 3 -5.87 1.84 -12.93
N TYR A 4 -7.02 1.18 -12.76
CA TYR A 4 -7.35 -0.09 -13.42
C TYR A 4 -7.63 0.02 -14.93
N GLU A 5 -8.19 1.14 -15.42
CA GLU A 5 -8.44 1.33 -16.87
C GLU A 5 -7.15 1.57 -17.64
N LYS A 6 -6.16 2.24 -17.03
CA LYS A 6 -4.84 2.44 -17.62
C LYS A 6 -4.05 1.13 -17.64
N ALA A 7 -4.02 0.38 -16.52
CA ALA A 7 -3.38 -0.92 -16.44
C ALA A 7 -3.98 -1.99 -17.39
N ARG A 8 -5.29 -1.92 -17.66
CA ARG A 8 -5.96 -2.79 -18.64
C ARG A 8 -5.53 -2.51 -20.09
N ARG A 9 -5.14 -1.26 -20.38
CA ARG A 9 -4.71 -0.82 -21.71
C ARG A 9 -3.27 -1.25 -22.01
N ASP A 10 -2.42 -1.21 -20.98
CA ASP A 10 -0.97 -1.48 -21.11
C ASP A 10 -0.61 -2.98 -21.02
N ASN A 11 -1.42 -3.82 -20.36
CA ASN A 11 -1.19 -5.27 -20.28
C ASN A 11 -2.49 -6.10 -20.11
N PRO A 12 -3.26 -6.31 -21.19
CA PRO A 12 -4.61 -6.89 -21.11
C PRO A 12 -4.63 -8.37 -20.65
N ILE A 13 -3.58 -9.15 -20.94
CA ILE A 13 -3.53 -10.60 -20.65
C ILE A 13 -3.26 -10.86 -19.15
N GLN A 14 -2.39 -10.07 -18.50
CA GLN A 14 -2.08 -10.28 -17.08
C GLN A 14 -3.20 -9.83 -16.13
N LEU A 15 -3.96 -8.81 -16.50
CA LEU A 15 -5.10 -8.37 -15.70
C LEU A 15 -6.29 -9.34 -15.83
N GLU A 16 -6.53 -9.94 -17.00
CA GLU A 16 -7.61 -10.93 -17.15
C GLU A 16 -7.34 -12.24 -16.40
N LEU A 17 -6.09 -12.72 -16.36
CA LEU A 17 -5.74 -13.96 -15.64
C LEU A 17 -5.79 -13.81 -14.11
N THR A 18 -5.44 -12.64 -13.58
CA THR A 18 -5.52 -12.35 -12.14
C THR A 18 -6.93 -11.99 -11.70
N THR A 19 -7.64 -11.18 -12.49
CA THR A 19 -8.99 -10.75 -12.16
C THR A 19 -10.02 -11.87 -12.36
N SER A 20 -9.86 -12.75 -13.36
CA SER A 20 -10.81 -13.86 -13.59
C SER A 20 -10.69 -14.99 -12.56
N ARG A 21 -9.50 -15.19 -11.95
CA ARG A 21 -9.31 -16.14 -10.85
C ARG A 21 -9.88 -15.62 -9.52
N PHE A 22 -9.89 -14.29 -9.33
CA PHE A 22 -10.47 -13.63 -8.15
C PHE A 22 -11.97 -13.31 -8.28
N LYS A 23 -12.48 -13.03 -9.49
CA LYS A 23 -13.90 -12.75 -9.78
C LYS A 23 -14.85 -13.87 -9.35
N ASN A 24 -14.35 -15.11 -9.27
CA ASN A 24 -15.14 -16.29 -8.91
C ASN A 24 -15.01 -16.72 -7.43
N ILE A 25 -14.27 -15.98 -6.60
CA ILE A 25 -14.23 -16.25 -5.15
C ILE A 25 -15.39 -15.49 -4.49
N HIS A 26 -16.59 -16.06 -4.56
CA HIS A 26 -17.63 -15.70 -3.60
C HIS A 26 -17.08 -15.98 -2.19
N PHE A 27 -16.88 -14.95 -1.37
CA PHE A 27 -16.12 -15.04 -0.11
C PHE A 27 -16.71 -16.00 0.95
N ASN A 28 -17.97 -16.40 0.81
CA ASN A 28 -18.57 -17.46 1.63
C ASN A 28 -17.95 -18.85 1.36
N LEU A 29 -17.37 -19.07 0.17
CA LEU A 29 -16.73 -20.33 -0.24
C LEU A 29 -15.42 -20.63 0.54
N PRO A 30 -14.46 -19.69 0.71
CA PRO A 30 -13.21 -19.98 1.40
C PRO A 30 -13.38 -20.29 2.89
N ILE A 31 -14.18 -19.52 3.66
CA ILE A 31 -14.41 -19.83 5.09
C ILE A 31 -15.15 -21.16 5.24
N GLY A 32 -16.17 -21.41 4.40
CA GLY A 32 -16.89 -22.68 4.37
C GLY A 32 -15.97 -23.87 4.03
N GLY A 33 -15.08 -23.71 3.05
CA GLY A 33 -14.09 -24.71 2.67
C GLY A 33 -13.04 -24.98 3.75
N LEU A 34 -12.57 -23.93 4.46
CA LEU A 34 -11.65 -24.08 5.60
C LEU A 34 -12.31 -24.80 6.77
N ARG A 35 -13.59 -24.47 7.08
CA ARG A 35 -14.39 -25.22 8.06
C ARG A 35 -14.59 -26.68 7.65
N GLN A 36 -14.93 -26.91 6.38
CA GLN A 36 -15.10 -28.26 5.87
C GLN A 36 -13.80 -29.08 6.01
N ARG A 37 -12.63 -28.47 5.75
CA ARG A 37 -11.33 -29.12 5.97
C ARG A 37 -11.06 -29.39 7.45
N LEU A 38 -11.45 -28.48 8.35
CA LEU A 38 -11.34 -28.68 9.79
C LEU A 38 -12.16 -29.87 10.29
N THR A 39 -13.34 -30.09 9.71
CA THR A 39 -14.26 -31.19 10.05
C THR A 39 -13.89 -32.51 9.36
N LYS A 40 -13.53 -32.46 8.06
CA LYS A 40 -13.28 -33.67 7.24
C LYS A 40 -11.88 -34.24 7.38
N HIS A 41 -10.88 -33.41 7.68
CA HIS A 41 -9.55 -33.90 7.99
C HIS A 41 -9.39 -33.95 9.51
N HIS A 42 -8.97 -35.11 10.03
CA HIS A 42 -8.60 -35.28 11.45
C HIS A 42 -7.29 -34.56 11.78
N LEU A 43 -7.27 -33.24 11.58
CA LEU A 43 -6.15 -32.37 11.91
C LEU A 43 -6.00 -32.33 13.43
N SER A 44 -4.78 -32.55 13.91
CA SER A 44 -4.46 -32.57 15.33
C SER A 44 -3.38 -31.55 15.68
N GLY A 45 -3.35 -31.17 16.96
CA GLY A 45 -2.33 -30.28 17.53
C GLY A 45 -2.26 -28.91 16.86
N SER A 46 -1.04 -28.47 16.57
CA SER A 46 -0.74 -27.12 16.05
C SER A 46 -1.44 -26.79 14.73
N ARG A 47 -1.63 -27.79 13.84
CA ARG A 47 -2.27 -27.59 12.53
C ARG A 47 -3.75 -27.24 12.65
N ARG A 48 -4.46 -27.89 13.56
CA ARG A 48 -5.87 -27.57 13.87
C ARG A 48 -5.97 -26.15 14.44
N LYS A 49 -5.15 -25.85 15.46
CA LYS A 49 -5.14 -24.53 16.11
C LYS A 49 -4.83 -23.39 15.13
N ALA A 50 -3.87 -23.58 14.23
CA ALA A 50 -3.55 -22.59 13.19
C ALA A 50 -4.72 -22.36 12.22
N LEU A 51 -5.38 -23.45 11.79
CA LEU A 51 -6.54 -23.36 10.89
C LEU A 51 -7.73 -22.69 11.55
N GLU A 52 -8.03 -23.01 12.81
CA GLU A 52 -9.07 -22.36 13.61
C GLU A 52 -8.78 -20.86 13.78
N SER A 53 -7.55 -20.50 14.12
CA SER A 53 -7.13 -19.09 14.26
C SER A 53 -7.32 -18.31 12.96
N ALA A 54 -6.96 -18.92 11.82
CA ALA A 54 -7.15 -18.31 10.51
C ALA A 54 -8.63 -18.12 10.16
N ILE A 55 -9.48 -19.12 10.45
CA ILE A 55 -10.94 -19.00 10.26
C ILE A 55 -11.49 -17.84 11.10
N THR A 56 -11.19 -17.81 12.39
CA THR A 56 -11.64 -16.75 13.31
C THR A 56 -11.18 -15.37 12.84
N TYR A 57 -9.93 -15.24 12.40
CA TYR A 57 -9.41 -13.98 11.86
C TYR A 57 -10.19 -13.51 10.64
N LEU A 58 -10.44 -14.41 9.67
CA LEU A 58 -11.21 -14.09 8.47
C LEU A 58 -12.67 -13.75 8.81
N GLU A 59 -13.27 -14.42 9.77
CA GLU A 59 -14.64 -14.10 10.20
C GLU A 59 -14.72 -12.71 10.83
N ASN A 60 -13.83 -12.40 11.76
CA ASN A 60 -13.77 -11.09 12.42
C ASN A 60 -13.52 -9.94 11.43
N ASN A 61 -12.76 -10.19 10.37
CA ASN A 61 -12.42 -9.18 9.37
C ASN A 61 -13.32 -9.18 8.13
N ARG A 62 -14.43 -9.94 8.12
CA ARG A 62 -15.31 -10.11 6.95
C ARG A 62 -15.75 -8.78 6.33
N ARG A 63 -16.03 -7.78 7.16
CA ARG A 63 -16.43 -6.43 6.73
C ARG A 63 -15.39 -5.71 5.85
N HIS A 64 -14.09 -6.04 6.00
CA HIS A 64 -13.00 -5.43 5.23
C HIS A 64 -12.71 -6.19 3.92
N MET A 65 -13.39 -7.31 3.69
CA MET A 65 -13.12 -8.23 2.58
C MET A 65 -14.19 -8.15 1.48
N ALA A 66 -14.88 -7.01 1.36
CA ALA A 66 -15.77 -6.67 0.25
C ALA A 66 -15.00 -6.39 -1.05
N TYR A 67 -14.15 -7.35 -1.45
CA TYR A 67 -13.24 -7.21 -2.59
C TYR A 67 -13.98 -7.02 -3.91
N ASP A 68 -15.17 -7.57 -4.05
CA ASP A 68 -16.04 -7.36 -5.20
C ASP A 68 -16.44 -5.88 -5.35
N GLN A 69 -16.78 -5.23 -4.23
CA GLN A 69 -17.11 -3.80 -4.20
C GLN A 69 -15.85 -2.96 -4.44
N HIS A 70 -14.73 -3.31 -3.79
CA HIS A 70 -13.46 -2.62 -3.97
C HIS A 70 -12.95 -2.71 -5.41
N LEU A 71 -13.07 -3.88 -6.07
CA LEU A 71 -12.70 -4.07 -7.47
C LEU A 71 -13.61 -3.26 -8.40
N LYS A 72 -14.93 -3.23 -8.15
CA LYS A 72 -15.87 -2.39 -8.92
C LYS A 72 -15.55 -0.90 -8.76
N ALA A 73 -15.15 -0.47 -7.57
CA ALA A 73 -14.71 0.90 -7.30
C ALA A 73 -13.30 1.22 -7.83
N GLY A 74 -12.57 0.23 -8.36
CA GLY A 74 -11.22 0.40 -8.89
C GLY A 74 -10.13 0.53 -7.82
N TYR A 75 -10.40 0.12 -6.58
CA TYR A 75 -9.41 0.14 -5.51
C TYR A 75 -8.39 -1.00 -5.65
N PRO A 76 -7.11 -0.75 -5.31
CA PRO A 76 -6.10 -1.80 -5.27
C PRO A 76 -6.44 -2.79 -4.14
N ILE A 77 -6.54 -4.07 -4.48
CA ILE A 77 -6.82 -5.16 -3.53
C ILE A 77 -5.56 -5.83 -2.98
N GLY A 78 -4.38 -5.45 -3.50
CA GLY A 78 -3.07 -5.95 -3.08
C GLY A 78 -2.23 -4.86 -2.44
N SER A 79 -1.33 -5.26 -1.54
CA SER A 79 -0.38 -4.37 -0.86
C SER A 79 0.74 -3.86 -1.77
N GLY A 80 0.92 -4.43 -2.97
CA GLY A 80 2.07 -4.15 -3.84
C GLY A 80 2.31 -2.67 -4.18
N VAL A 81 1.24 -1.88 -4.36
CA VAL A 81 1.37 -0.44 -4.60
C VAL A 81 1.92 0.28 -3.36
N ALA A 82 1.39 -0.06 -2.17
CA ALA A 82 1.85 0.51 -0.91
C ALA A 82 3.27 0.04 -0.54
N GLU A 83 3.59 -1.23 -0.77
CA GLU A 83 4.92 -1.79 -0.56
C GLU A 83 5.95 -1.19 -1.53
N GLY A 84 5.57 -1.01 -2.80
CA GLY A 84 6.39 -0.34 -3.80
C GLY A 84 6.69 1.10 -3.41
N ALA A 85 5.67 1.84 -2.98
CA ALA A 85 5.84 3.20 -2.48
C ALA A 85 6.76 3.25 -1.24
N CYS A 86 6.55 2.36 -0.26
CA CYS A 86 7.40 2.28 0.94
C CYS A 86 8.85 1.94 0.60
N ARG A 87 9.08 0.97 -0.29
CA ARG A 87 10.41 0.62 -0.77
C ARG A 87 11.08 1.81 -1.44
N HIS A 88 10.39 2.44 -2.38
CA HIS A 88 10.98 3.49 -3.20
C HIS A 88 11.19 4.81 -2.44
N LEU A 89 10.21 5.21 -1.63
CA LEU A 89 10.29 6.45 -0.86
C LEU A 89 11.27 6.30 0.31
N VAL A 90 11.16 5.22 1.07
CA VAL A 90 11.85 5.03 2.35
C VAL A 90 13.12 4.20 2.18
N LYS A 91 13.01 2.93 1.78
CA LYS A 91 14.15 1.99 1.82
C LYS A 91 15.33 2.44 0.97
N ASP A 92 15.04 2.86 -0.26
CA ASP A 92 16.06 3.29 -1.21
C ASP A 92 16.94 4.42 -0.68
N ARG A 93 16.48 5.22 0.30
CA ARG A 93 17.28 6.30 0.91
C ARG A 93 17.71 6.01 2.32
N MET A 94 16.90 5.33 3.12
CA MET A 94 17.07 5.30 4.56
C MET A 94 17.90 4.10 5.03
N GLU A 95 17.99 3.03 4.22
CA GLU A 95 18.65 1.77 4.57
C GLU A 95 20.03 1.57 3.88
N GLN A 96 20.63 2.61 3.30
CA GLN A 96 21.95 2.48 2.68
C GLN A 96 23.08 2.45 3.72
N THR A 97 24.23 1.88 3.33
CA THR A 97 25.41 1.73 4.19
C THR A 97 25.89 3.07 4.76
N GLY A 98 26.18 3.09 6.06
CA GLY A 98 26.73 4.25 6.75
C GLY A 98 25.72 5.34 7.14
N MET A 99 24.44 5.14 6.85
CA MET A 99 23.42 6.15 7.15
C MET A 99 22.97 6.11 8.60
N ARG A 100 22.96 7.29 9.22
CA ARG A 100 22.45 7.51 10.57
C ARG A 100 21.52 8.70 10.54
N TRP A 101 20.34 8.54 11.10
CA TRP A 101 19.29 9.55 11.08
C TRP A 101 18.82 9.83 12.50
N THR A 102 18.63 11.11 12.81
CA THR A 102 17.70 11.50 13.87
C THR A 102 16.28 11.40 13.32
N VAL A 103 15.27 11.19 14.19
CA VAL A 103 13.86 11.13 13.75
C VAL A 103 13.47 12.38 12.96
N ARG A 104 13.89 13.56 13.43
CA ARG A 104 13.64 14.84 12.74
C ARG A 104 14.33 14.90 11.37
N GLY A 105 15.58 14.45 11.28
CA GLY A 105 16.34 14.43 10.02
C GLY A 105 15.75 13.43 9.01
N ALA A 106 15.33 12.26 9.48
CA ALA A 106 14.63 11.26 8.68
C ALA A 106 13.34 11.83 8.09
N GLN A 107 12.50 12.44 8.92
CA GLN A 107 11.25 13.04 8.47
C GLN A 107 11.49 14.13 7.41
N ALA A 108 12.44 15.02 7.65
CA ALA A 108 12.78 16.08 6.70
C ALA A 108 13.26 15.52 5.35
N MET A 109 14.09 14.48 5.36
CA MET A 109 14.56 13.81 4.15
C MET A 109 13.43 13.12 3.39
N LEU A 110 12.51 12.45 4.10
CA LEU A 110 11.36 11.81 3.49
C LEU A 110 10.41 12.82 2.83
N HIS A 111 10.19 13.99 3.45
CA HIS A 111 9.43 15.06 2.82
C HIS A 111 10.07 15.54 1.53
N LEU A 112 11.38 15.80 1.54
CA LEU A 112 12.11 16.20 0.33
C LEU A 112 12.01 15.14 -0.78
N ARG A 113 12.15 13.86 -0.43
CA ARG A 113 11.97 12.77 -1.41
C ARG A 113 10.55 12.69 -1.94
N ALA A 114 9.53 12.85 -1.10
CA ALA A 114 8.14 12.84 -1.55
C ALA A 114 7.90 13.97 -2.56
N THR A 115 8.38 15.18 -2.26
CA THR A 115 8.34 16.32 -3.19
C THR A 115 9.05 16.02 -4.51
N TYR A 116 10.24 15.40 -4.45
CA TYR A 116 11.01 15.05 -5.64
C TYR A 116 10.32 13.98 -6.49
N LEU A 117 9.84 12.90 -5.87
CA LEU A 117 9.20 11.77 -6.57
C LEU A 117 7.83 12.13 -7.17
N ASN A 118 7.19 13.17 -6.65
CA ASN A 118 5.93 13.69 -7.19
C ASN A 118 6.13 14.79 -8.25
N ASP A 119 7.36 15.02 -8.72
CA ASP A 119 7.72 16.09 -9.67
C ASP A 119 7.42 17.52 -9.19
N GLN A 120 7.34 17.72 -7.87
CA GLN A 120 7.02 19.01 -7.22
C GLN A 120 8.27 19.80 -6.81
N TRP A 121 9.45 19.39 -7.28
CA TRP A 121 10.72 19.98 -6.85
C TRP A 121 10.84 21.46 -7.21
N ALA A 122 10.48 21.84 -8.44
CA ALA A 122 10.59 23.21 -8.92
C ALA A 122 9.72 24.17 -8.09
N GLU A 123 8.45 23.81 -7.88
CA GLU A 123 7.51 24.59 -7.06
C GLU A 123 8.00 24.73 -5.62
N PHE A 124 8.50 23.65 -5.02
CA PHE A 124 9.06 23.68 -3.67
C PHE A 124 10.27 24.61 -3.55
N VAL A 125 11.21 24.54 -4.50
CA VAL A 125 12.41 25.39 -4.49
C VAL A 125 12.02 26.86 -4.63
N GLU A 126 11.12 27.18 -5.55
CA GLU A 126 10.63 28.55 -5.73
C GLU A 126 9.96 29.08 -4.45
N HIS A 127 9.07 28.28 -3.85
CA HIS A 127 8.43 28.61 -2.58
C HIS A 127 9.45 28.84 -1.46
N ARG A 128 10.48 27.98 -1.35
CA ARG A 128 11.54 28.11 -0.35
C ARG A 128 12.36 29.39 -0.56
N ILE A 129 12.77 29.69 -1.79
CA ILE A 129 13.51 30.91 -2.12
C ILE A 129 12.69 32.14 -1.70
N ARG A 130 11.43 32.22 -2.13
CA ARG A 130 10.52 33.32 -1.79
C ARG A 130 10.38 33.51 -0.29
N ARG A 131 10.18 32.41 0.45
CA ARG A 131 10.05 32.46 1.91
C ARG A 131 11.32 32.97 2.60
N GLU A 132 12.49 32.51 2.18
CA GLU A 132 13.74 32.97 2.77
C GLU A 132 14.06 34.42 2.38
N GLN A 133 13.71 34.84 1.16
CA GLN A 133 13.83 36.23 0.71
C GLN A 133 13.02 37.17 1.63
N ASN A 134 11.76 36.83 1.88
CA ASN A 134 10.91 37.58 2.80
C ASN A 134 11.49 37.60 4.22
N ARG A 135 11.92 36.44 4.74
CA ARG A 135 12.51 36.34 6.08
C ARG A 135 13.75 37.23 6.26
N LEU A 136 14.65 37.25 5.27
CA LEU A 136 15.92 37.95 5.37
C LEU A 136 15.77 39.46 5.10
N TYR A 137 14.99 39.84 4.10
CA TYR A 137 14.98 41.21 3.59
C TYR A 137 13.78 42.04 4.05
N GLU A 138 12.61 41.44 4.34
CA GLU A 138 11.47 42.21 4.88
C GLU A 138 11.65 42.54 6.38
N GLN A 139 12.36 41.70 7.15
CA GLN A 139 12.65 41.96 8.57
C GLN A 139 13.71 43.04 8.81
N THR A 140 14.50 43.39 7.79
CA THR A 140 15.57 44.40 7.89
C THR A 140 15.06 45.80 7.49
N ALA A 141 13.86 45.89 6.92
CA ALA A 141 13.25 47.13 6.43
C ALA A 141 12.28 47.80 7.42
N ALA A 142 12.17 47.28 8.66
CA ALA A 142 11.36 47.83 9.76
C ALA A 142 12.26 48.21 10.95
#